data_AF-B8M2I7-F1
#
_entry.id   AF-B8M2I7-F1
#
_cell.length_a   1.000
_cell.length_b   1.000
_cell.length_c   1.000
_cell.angle_alpha   90.00
_cell.angle_beta   90.00
_cell.angle_gamma   90.00
#
_symmetry.space_group_name_H-M   'P 1'
#
loop_
_entity.id
_entity.type
_entity.pdbx_description
1 polymer ?
#
loop_
_entity_poly.entity_id
_entity_poly.type
_entity_poly.pdbx_seq_one_letter_code
_entity_poly.pdbx_strand_id
1 'polypeptide(L)' 'MLKNSSTALSSTQKSRSLEDTIPFLEENERENFLSFVGQIVTWLPEKRQTARELMDHPFLKLEGR' A
#
# COMPACT_ATOMS: atom_id res chain seq x y z
N MET A 1 -30.35 7.63 -37.76
CA MET A 1 -28.91 7.69 -38.06
C MET A 1 -28.14 7.45 -36.76
N LEU A 2 -27.45 6.32 -36.65
CA LEU A 2 -26.54 5.98 -35.55
C LEU A 2 -25.28 6.87 -35.64
N LYS A 3 -24.95 7.61 -34.58
CA LYS A 3 -23.60 8.14 -34.39
C LYS A 3 -22.90 7.28 -33.35
N ASN A 4 -22.26 6.23 -33.85
CA ASN A 4 -21.28 5.46 -33.12
C ASN A 4 -19.97 6.24 -33.18
N SER A 5 -19.39 6.59 -32.04
CA SER A 5 -17.98 6.99 -31.99
C SER A 5 -17.40 6.42 -30.72
N SER A 6 -16.71 5.30 -30.94
CA SER A 6 -15.87 4.55 -30.03
C SER A 6 -15.06 5.47 -29.11
N THR A 7 -15.38 5.48 -27.81
CA THR A 7 -14.43 5.91 -26.79
C THR A 7 -13.52 4.73 -26.51
N ALA A 8 -12.49 4.58 -27.34
CA ALA A 8 -11.41 3.66 -27.08
C ALA A 8 -10.78 4.00 -25.72
N LEU A 9 -10.89 3.06 -24.79
CA LEU A 9 -10.07 2.82 -23.60
C LEU A 9 -8.96 3.87 -23.36
N SER A 10 -9.26 4.95 -22.62
CA SER A 10 -8.21 5.66 -21.90
C SER A 10 -7.85 4.82 -20.68
N SER A 11 -7.15 3.71 -20.90
CA SER A 11 -6.41 3.04 -19.84
C SER A 11 -5.19 3.88 -19.47
N THR A 12 -5.45 5.11 -19.04
CA THR A 12 -4.48 5.86 -18.23
C THR A 12 -4.36 5.02 -16.97
N GLN A 13 -3.35 4.16 -16.91
CA GLN A 13 -2.93 3.54 -15.66
C GLN A 13 -2.64 4.70 -14.72
N LYS A 14 -3.64 5.05 -13.90
CA LYS A 14 -3.46 5.95 -12.77
C LYS A 14 -2.31 5.36 -11.99
N SER A 15 -1.24 6.11 -11.79
CA SER A 15 -0.19 5.73 -10.86
C SER A 15 -0.87 5.45 -9.53
N ARG A 16 -1.09 4.17 -9.23
CA ARG A 16 -1.69 3.73 -7.96
C ARG A 16 -0.54 3.60 -6.99
N SER A 17 -0.63 4.36 -5.91
CA SER A 17 0.30 4.20 -4.81
C SER A 17 -0.12 3.01 -3.95
N LEU A 18 0.74 2.53 -3.06
CA LEU A 18 0.40 1.40 -2.18
C LEU A 18 -0.80 1.78 -1.30
N GLU A 19 -0.84 3.03 -0.86
CA GLU A 19 -1.89 3.68 -0.08
C GLU A 19 -3.26 3.53 -0.74
N ASP A 20 -3.34 3.70 -2.07
CA ASP A 20 -4.57 3.61 -2.85
C ASP A 20 -5.16 2.18 -2.87
N THR A 21 -4.34 1.16 -2.57
CA THR A 21 -4.76 -0.25 -2.66
C THR A 21 -5.39 -0.81 -1.38
N ILE A 22 -5.48 0.01 -0.33
CA ILE A 22 -5.84 -0.46 1.01
C ILE A 22 -7.17 0.17 1.47
N PRO A 23 -8.32 -0.04 0.81
CA PRO A 23 -9.58 0.62 1.20
C PRO A 23 -10.18 0.09 2.52
N PHE A 24 -9.65 -1.00 3.08
CA PHE A 24 -10.22 -1.73 4.21
C PHE A 24 -9.58 -1.41 5.57
N LEU A 25 -8.50 -0.62 5.61
CA LEU A 25 -7.88 -0.19 6.87
C LEU A 25 -8.42 1.19 7.29
N GLU A 26 -8.74 1.29 8.57
CA GLU A 26 -9.01 2.57 9.24
C GLU A 26 -7.76 3.47 9.14
N GLU A 27 -7.93 4.79 9.27
CA GLU A 27 -6.84 5.77 9.05
C GLU A 27 -5.58 5.46 9.90
N ASN A 28 -5.76 5.17 11.19
CA ASN A 28 -4.66 4.79 12.09
C ASN A 28 -4.02 3.44 11.74
N GLU A 29 -4.81 2.47 11.29
CA GLU A 29 -4.29 1.16 10.87
C GLU A 29 -3.52 1.27 9.55
N ARG A 30 -3.97 2.14 8.65
CA ARG A 30 -3.32 2.46 7.38
C ARG A 30 -1.95 3.08 7.61
N GLU A 31 -1.84 4.10 8.46
CA GLU A 31 -0.55 4.73 8.77
C GLU A 31 0.45 3.72 9.35
N ASN A 32 0.00 2.91 10.32
CA ASN A 32 0.84 1.86 10.90
C ASN A 32 1.24 0.80 9.87
N PHE A 33 0.34 0.39 8.99
CA PHE A 33 0.64 -0.56 7.92
C PHE A 33 1.64 0.00 6.91
N LEU A 34 1.46 1.24 6.47
CA LEU A 34 2.36 1.87 5.48
C LEU A 34 3.76 2.09 6.08
N SER A 35 3.83 2.51 7.34
CA SER A 35 5.10 2.57 8.10
C SER A 35 5.80 1.21 8.10
N PHE A 36 5.06 0.14 8.43
CA PHE A 36 5.57 -1.22 8.47
C PHE A 36 6.06 -1.70 7.10
N VAL A 37 5.22 -1.58 6.06
CA VAL A 37 5.57 -2.07 4.72
C VAL A 37 6.73 -1.27 4.14
N GLY A 38 6.80 0.03 4.38
CA GLY A 38 7.93 0.87 3.96
C GLY A 38 9.29 0.34 4.44
N GLN A 39 9.35 -0.24 5.64
CA GLN A 39 10.56 -0.86 6.19
C GLN A 39 10.93 -2.20 5.51
N ILE A 40 9.97 -2.85 4.84
CA ILE A 40 10.16 -4.09 4.07
C ILE A 40 10.49 -3.82 2.60
N VAL A 41 9.74 -2.90 1.97
CA VAL A 41 9.88 -2.58 0.53
C VAL A 41 10.92 -1.49 0.26
N THR A 42 12.01 -1.53 1.02
CA THR A 42 13.14 -0.61 0.85
C THR A 42 14.08 -1.10 -0.26
N TRP A 43 14.35 -0.25 -1.25
CA TRP A 43 15.20 -0.57 -2.41
C TRP A 43 16.65 -0.89 -2.02
N LEU A 44 17.21 -0.13 -1.08
CA LEU A 44 18.58 -0.34 -0.60
C LEU A 44 18.56 -1.43 0.49
N PRO A 45 19.20 -2.59 0.26
CA PRO A 45 19.12 -3.70 1.19
C PRO A 45 19.73 -3.37 2.57
N GLU A 46 20.72 -2.47 2.63
CA GLU A 46 21.35 -2.02 3.87
C GLU A 46 20.42 -1.14 4.73
N LYS A 47 19.38 -0.57 4.13
CA LYS A 47 18.36 0.22 4.81
C LYS A 47 17.08 -0.57 5.10
N ARG A 48 16.95 -1.77 4.54
CA ARG A 48 15.78 -2.63 4.73
C ARG A 48 15.87 -3.29 6.10
N GLN A 49 14.80 -3.18 6.88
CA GLN A 49 14.77 -3.83 8.18
C GLN A 49 14.71 -5.36 8.02
N THR A 50 15.37 -6.03 8.95
CA THR A 50 15.32 -7.49 9.07
C THR A 50 13.99 -7.93 9.65
N ALA A 51 13.61 -9.19 9.40
CA ALA A 51 12.43 -9.78 10.01
C ALA A 51 12.43 -9.65 11.54
N ARG A 52 13.61 -9.73 12.17
CA ARG A 52 13.76 -9.59 13.63
C ARG A 52 13.44 -8.17 14.12
N GLU A 53 13.94 -7.15 13.44
CA GLU A 53 13.69 -5.74 13.79
C GLU A 53 12.21 -5.38 13.58
N LEU A 54 11.58 -5.96 12.55
CA LEU A 54 10.18 -5.74 12.22
C LEU A 54 9.21 -6.33 13.26
N MET A 55 9.60 -7.34 14.05
CA MET A 55 8.72 -7.98 15.05
C MET A 55 8.21 -6.99 16.11
N ASP A 56 8.97 -5.93 16.39
CA ASP A 56 8.62 -4.94 17.41
C ASP A 56 7.71 -3.82 16.86
N HIS A 57 7.42 -3.81 15.57
CA HIS A 57 6.62 -2.77 14.93
C HIS A 57 5.17 -2.76 15.44
N PRO A 58 4.59 -1.59 15.78
CA PRO A 58 3.22 -1.49 16.30
C PRO A 58 2.15 -2.18 15.46
N PHE A 59 2.29 -2.16 14.13
CA PHE A 59 1.39 -2.87 13.22
C PHE A 59 1.23 -4.37 13.52
N LEU A 60 2.29 -5.06 13.99
CA LEU A 60 2.23 -6.49 14.30
C LEU A 60 1.78 -6.77 15.74
N LYS A 61 1.74 -5.75 16.59
CA LYS A 61 1.21 -5.87 17.94
C LYS A 61 -0.31 -5.89 17.82
N LEU A 62 -0.86 -7.09 17.69
CA LEU A 62 -2.28 -7.33 17.89
C LEU A 62 -2.64 -6.82 19.29
N GLU A 63 -3.23 -5.64 19.38
CA GLU A 63 -3.99 -5.29 20.57
C GLU A 63 -5.16 -6.27 20.60
N GLY A 64 -5.09 -7.25 21.50
CA GLY A 64 -6.10 -8.30 21.63
C GLY A 64 -7.49 -7.67 21.77
N ARG A 65 -8.29 -7.79 20.72
CA ARG A 65 -9.75 -7.67 20.78
C ARG A 65 -10.36 -9.06 20.77
#